data_AF-A0AAV6ZUJ5-F1
#
_entry.id   AF-A0AAV6ZUJ5-F1
#
_cell.length_a   1.000
_cell.length_b   1.000
_cell.length_c   1.000
_cell.angle_alpha   90.00
_cell.angle_beta   90.00
_cell.angle_gamma   90.00
#
_symmetry.space_group_name_H-M   'P 1'
#
loop_
_entity.id
_entity.type
_entity.pdbx_description
1 polymer ?
#
loop_
_entity_poly.entity_id
_entity_poly.type
_entity_poly.pdbx_seq_one_letter_code
_entity_poly.pdbx_strand_id
1 'polypeptide(L)'
;MEVSECSPQRHSLLDAIHRFNTATTIMDETIMVPSMLQDITPAKEEQEEPMKSKDLLGKNHNLYDSYLLLKSLRNDMKWGVQHENGKTEGPCPVPEEETGDLVDQFQHHLRGLLSVLTKLTKKANLLTNCYKKEVEIGNSNARPFSSNHYY
;
A
#
# COMPACT_ATOMS: atom_id res chain seq x y z
N MET A 1 1.67 -16.12 39.14
CA MET A 1 0.64 -16.07 38.09
C MET A 1 1.16 -15.05 37.08
N GLU A 2 1.86 -15.52 36.04
CA GLU A 2 2.35 -14.65 34.97
C GLU A 2 1.15 -14.09 34.22
N VAL A 3 0.99 -12.78 34.27
CA VAL A 3 0.11 -12.05 33.37
C VAL A 3 0.80 -12.06 32.02
N SER A 4 0.38 -12.96 31.14
CA SER A 4 0.67 -12.87 29.72
C SER A 4 0.10 -11.54 29.22
N GLU A 5 0.97 -10.54 29.10
CA GLU A 5 0.67 -9.30 28.40
C GLU A 5 0.53 -9.64 26.91
N CYS A 6 -0.67 -10.07 26.51
CA CYS A 6 -1.07 -10.05 25.12
C CYS A 6 -1.23 -8.58 24.74
N SER A 7 -0.11 -7.93 24.42
CA SER A 7 -0.16 -6.66 23.70
C SER A 7 -1.00 -6.92 22.44
N PRO A 8 -2.01 -6.11 22.14
CA PRO A 8 -2.77 -6.28 20.91
C PRO A 8 -1.79 -6.00 19.78
N GLN A 9 -1.19 -7.07 19.26
CA GLN A 9 -0.22 -7.00 18.20
C GLN A 9 -0.94 -6.37 17.03
N ARG A 10 -0.65 -5.10 16.76
CA ARG A 10 -1.40 -4.32 15.78
C ARG A 10 -1.07 -4.86 14.40
N HIS A 11 -1.94 -5.76 13.92
CA HIS A 11 -1.87 -6.42 12.61
C HIS A 11 -2.66 -5.63 11.56
N SER A 12 -2.82 -4.31 11.74
CA SER A 12 -3.52 -3.48 10.76
C SER A 12 -2.71 -3.39 9.46
N LEU A 13 -3.41 -3.38 8.32
CA LEU A 13 -2.81 -3.13 7.02
C LEU A 13 -2.02 -1.81 7.00
N LEU A 14 -2.53 -0.77 7.68
CA LEU A 14 -1.83 0.53 7.77
C LEU A 14 -0.51 0.41 8.53
N ASP A 15 -0.46 -0.37 9.61
CA ASP A 15 0.76 -0.59 10.38
C ASP A 15 1.77 -1.43 9.59
N ALA A 16 1.29 -2.44 8.85
CA ALA A 16 2.14 -3.24 7.96
C ALA A 16 2.76 -2.40 6.85
N ILE A 17 1.96 -1.54 6.20
CA ILE A 17 2.44 -0.60 5.17
C ILE A 17 3.45 0.39 5.77
N HIS A 18 3.18 0.93 6.96
CA HIS A 18 4.10 1.85 7.62
C HIS A 18 5.45 1.16 7.89
N ARG A 19 5.44 -0.04 8.47
CA ARG A 19 6.66 -0.82 8.73
C ARG A 19 7.43 -1.12 7.44
N PHE A 20 6.73 -1.52 6.38
CA PHE A 20 7.34 -1.74 5.06
C PHE A 20 8.00 -0.46 4.52
N ASN A 21 7.31 0.68 4.59
CA ASN A 21 7.86 1.96 4.14
C ASN A 21 9.08 2.39 4.97
N THR A 22 9.06 2.20 6.29
CA THR A 22 10.20 2.46 7.15
C THR A 22 11.39 1.58 6.77
N ALA A 23 11.19 0.26 6.65
CA ALA A 23 12.26 -0.67 6.29
C ALA A 23 12.87 -0.35 4.91
N THR A 24 12.04 -0.07 3.91
CA THR A 24 12.50 0.26 2.56
C THR A 24 13.17 1.63 2.50
N THR A 25 12.78 2.58 3.37
CA THR A 25 13.47 3.87 3.49
C THR A 25 14.86 3.68 4.11
N ILE A 26 14.97 2.90 5.18
CA ILE A 26 16.27 2.54 5.79
C ILE A 26 17.16 1.84 4.76
N MET A 27 16.59 0.92 3.97
CA MET A 27 17.27 0.24 2.87
C MET A 27 17.84 1.25 1.85
N ASP A 28 17.02 2.21 1.38
CA ASP A 28 17.45 3.25 0.44
C ASP A 28 18.53 4.19 1.03
N GLU A 29 18.46 4.52 2.32
CA GLU A 29 19.44 5.36 3.00
C GLU A 29 20.78 4.64 3.24
N THR A 30 20.73 3.32 3.45
CA THR A 30 21.91 2.51 3.78
C THR A 30 22.65 2.05 2.51
N ILE A 31 21.92 1.74 1.44
CA ILE A 31 22.50 1.23 0.18
C ILE A 31 22.91 2.42 -0.69
N MET A 32 24.12 2.90 -0.45
CA MET A 32 24.70 4.05 -1.18
C MET A 32 25.15 3.70 -2.60
N VAL A 33 25.48 2.44 -2.87
CA VAL A 33 25.95 1.97 -4.18
C VAL A 33 25.21 0.67 -4.54
N PRO A 34 23.99 0.75 -5.13
CA PRO A 34 23.16 -0.41 -5.39
C PRO A 34 23.81 -1.48 -6.27
N SER A 35 24.68 -1.10 -7.21
CA SER A 35 25.38 -2.06 -8.09
C SER A 35 26.21 -3.09 -7.34
N MET A 36 26.73 -2.75 -6.15
CA MET A 36 27.50 -3.67 -5.31
C MET A 36 26.67 -4.88 -4.86
N LEU A 37 25.34 -4.77 -4.84
CA LEU A 37 24.44 -5.87 -4.48
C LEU A 37 24.44 -7.01 -5.50
N GLN A 38 24.86 -6.75 -6.75
CA GLN A 38 24.98 -7.79 -7.77
C GLN A 38 26.15 -8.74 -7.47
N ASP A 39 27.20 -8.23 -6.85
CA ASP A 39 28.43 -8.97 -6.54
C ASP A 39 28.37 -9.68 -5.18
N ILE A 40 27.35 -9.39 -4.35
CA ILE A 40 27.16 -10.02 -3.04
C ILE A 40 26.40 -11.33 -3.22
N THR A 41 27.10 -12.44 -3.07
CA THR A 41 26.45 -13.74 -2.91
C THR A 41 25.94 -13.84 -1.47
N PRO A 42 24.64 -14.04 -1.22
CA PRO A 42 24.13 -14.20 0.13
C PRO A 42 24.84 -15.41 0.75
N ALA A 43 25.58 -15.17 1.84
CA ALA A 43 26.17 -16.26 2.61
C ALA A 43 25.01 -17.16 3.03
N LYS A 44 25.07 -18.43 2.65
CA LYS A 44 24.15 -19.46 3.17
C LYS A 44 24.47 -19.59 4.65
N GLU A 45 23.89 -18.74 5.48
CA GLU A 45 23.94 -18.93 6.92
C GLU A 45 23.24 -20.25 7.21
N GLU A 46 24.05 -21.22 7.63
CA GLU A 46 23.63 -22.52 8.13
C GLU A 46 22.82 -22.30 9.41
N GLN A 47 21.52 -22.04 9.25
CA GLN A 47 20.56 -22.21 10.32
C GLN A 47 19.60 -23.34 9.94
N GLU A 48 19.80 -24.45 10.65
CA GLU A 48 18.88 -25.57 10.79
C GLU A 48 17.58 -25.04 11.40
N GLU A 49 16.47 -25.05 10.64
CA GLU A 49 15.09 -25.33 11.07
C GLU A 49 14.17 -25.34 9.80
N PRO A 50 13.10 -26.16 9.75
CA PRO A 50 12.40 -26.48 8.51
C PRO A 50 11.13 -25.63 8.26
N MET A 51 10.87 -25.43 6.95
CA MET A 51 9.55 -25.24 6.31
C MET A 51 8.82 -23.89 6.46
N LYS A 52 8.94 -23.04 5.41
CA LYS A 52 7.87 -22.38 4.60
C LYS A 52 8.21 -20.98 4.09
N SER A 53 9.29 -20.36 4.56
CA SER A 53 9.69 -19.00 4.15
C SER A 53 10.93 -18.96 3.25
N LYS A 54 11.54 -20.11 2.94
CA LYS A 54 12.74 -20.19 2.10
C LYS A 54 12.49 -19.87 0.62
N ASP A 55 11.25 -19.89 0.15
CA ASP A 55 10.97 -19.68 -1.29
C ASP A 55 10.99 -18.21 -1.73
N LEU A 56 10.90 -17.24 -0.82
CA LEU A 56 10.93 -15.80 -1.21
C LEU A 56 12.34 -15.27 -1.53
N LEU A 57 13.38 -15.95 -1.08
CA LEU A 57 14.80 -15.58 -1.32
C LEU A 57 15.58 -16.74 -1.99
N GLY A 58 14.90 -17.87 -2.25
CA GLY A 58 15.53 -19.19 -2.30
C GLY A 58 16.14 -19.63 -3.62
N LYS A 59 15.86 -18.99 -4.76
CA LYS A 59 16.37 -19.45 -6.06
C LYS A 59 16.61 -18.27 -7.01
N ASN A 60 17.86 -17.82 -7.03
CA ASN A 60 18.48 -17.08 -8.14
C ASN A 60 18.03 -15.64 -8.40
N HIS A 61 17.61 -14.91 -7.38
CA HIS A 61 17.55 -13.45 -7.47
C HIS A 61 18.80 -12.88 -6.81
N ASN A 62 19.58 -12.08 -7.54
CA ASN A 62 20.67 -11.36 -6.90
C ASN A 62 20.06 -10.33 -5.91
N LEU A 63 20.83 -9.86 -4.93
CA LEU A 63 20.31 -8.91 -3.95
C LEU A 63 19.88 -7.58 -4.59
N TYR A 64 20.46 -7.25 -5.74
CA TYR A 64 20.14 -6.04 -6.50
C TYR A 64 18.72 -6.08 -7.08
N ASP A 65 18.31 -7.20 -7.62
CA ASP A 65 16.99 -7.35 -8.21
C ASP A 65 15.93 -7.30 -7.08
N SER A 66 16.22 -7.88 -5.90
CA SER A 66 15.32 -7.79 -4.73
C SER A 66 15.20 -6.36 -4.22
N TYR A 67 16.30 -5.60 -4.24
CA TYR A 67 16.30 -4.17 -3.96
C TYR A 67 15.41 -3.41 -4.94
N LEU A 68 15.51 -3.71 -6.24
CA LEU A 68 14.70 -3.05 -7.27
C LEU A 68 13.20 -3.36 -7.13
N LEU A 69 12.87 -4.62 -6.83
CA LEU A 69 11.51 -5.06 -6.53
C LEU A 69 10.90 -4.28 -5.36
N LEU A 70 11.60 -4.21 -4.23
CA LEU A 70 11.12 -3.49 -3.04
C LEU A 70 10.94 -1.99 -3.31
N LYS A 71 11.81 -1.39 -4.14
CA LYS A 71 11.66 0.00 -4.58
C LYS A 71 10.45 0.22 -5.47
N SER A 72 10.22 -0.66 -6.43
CA SER A 72 9.04 -0.61 -7.29
C SER A 72 7.76 -0.68 -6.46
N LEU A 73 7.66 -1.65 -5.54
CA LEU A 73 6.52 -1.79 -4.64
C LEU A 73 6.31 -0.56 -3.75
N ARG A 74 7.37 0.04 -3.21
CA ARG A 74 7.28 1.30 -2.45
C ARG A 74 6.78 2.46 -3.31
N ASN A 75 7.20 2.53 -4.56
CA ASN A 75 6.74 3.55 -5.50
C ASN A 75 5.23 3.43 -5.75
N ASP A 76 4.76 2.21 -6.01
CA ASP A 76 3.33 1.90 -6.21
C ASP A 76 2.49 2.26 -4.99
N MET A 77 3.00 2.04 -3.78
CA MET A 77 2.32 2.43 -2.55
C MET A 77 2.30 3.95 -2.35
N LYS A 78 3.38 4.66 -2.67
CA LYS A 78 3.53 6.09 -2.41
C LYS A 78 2.74 6.94 -3.40
N TRP A 79 2.77 6.59 -4.68
CA TRP A 79 2.22 7.41 -5.75
C TRP A 79 1.05 6.75 -6.49
N GLY A 80 0.68 5.53 -6.10
CA GLY A 80 -0.21 4.68 -6.88
C GLY A 80 0.54 4.00 -8.03
N VAL A 81 -0.06 2.95 -8.58
CA VAL A 81 0.56 2.21 -9.68
C VAL A 81 0.59 3.10 -10.93
N GLN A 82 1.76 3.65 -11.25
CA GLN A 82 2.00 4.33 -12.51
C GLN A 82 2.32 3.26 -13.54
N HIS A 83 1.42 3.07 -14.51
CA HIS A 83 1.71 2.23 -15.66
C HIS A 83 2.79 2.94 -16.49
N GLU A 84 4.06 2.62 -16.24
CA GLU A 84 5.15 2.98 -17.13
C GLU A 84 4.99 2.12 -18.38
N ASN A 85 4.16 2.56 -19.32
CA ASN A 85 4.08 1.96 -20.65
C ASN A 85 5.32 2.38 -21.46
N GLY A 86 6.50 1.97 -20.99
CA GLY A 86 7.80 2.20 -21.60
C GLY A 86 8.29 0.90 -22.22
N LYS A 87 7.95 0.69 -23.49
CA LYS A 87 8.52 -0.36 -24.34
C LYS A 87 10.05 -0.38 -24.19
N THR A 88 10.60 -1.44 -23.64
CA THR A 88 12.01 -1.79 -23.83
C THR A 88 12.04 -3.15 -24.51
N GLU A 89 12.08 -3.12 -25.84
CA GLU A 89 12.38 -4.31 -26.64
C GLU A 89 13.86 -4.64 -26.43
N GLY A 90 14.12 -5.69 -25.66
CA GLY A 90 15.45 -6.29 -25.46
C GLY A 90 15.29 -7.79 -25.32
N PRO A 91 15.89 -8.62 -26.18
CA PRO A 91 15.67 -10.06 -26.19
C PRO A 91 16.56 -10.76 -25.14
N CYS A 92 15.97 -11.16 -24.01
CA CYS A 92 16.54 -12.18 -23.13
C CYS A 92 15.40 -13.06 -22.58
N PRO A 93 15.34 -14.36 -22.89
CA PRO A 93 14.38 -15.26 -22.28
C PRO A 93 14.88 -15.64 -20.89
N VAL A 94 14.39 -14.94 -19.86
CA VAL A 94 14.57 -15.33 -18.45
C VAL A 94 13.25 -15.93 -17.96
N PRO A 95 13.24 -16.97 -17.10
CA PRO A 95 11.99 -17.56 -16.63
C PRO A 95 11.24 -16.55 -15.73
N GLU A 96 10.33 -15.80 -16.33
CA GLU A 96 9.52 -14.73 -15.73
C GLU A 96 8.17 -15.29 -15.24
N GLU A 97 8.09 -16.04 -14.13
CA GLU A 97 6.76 -16.50 -13.68
C GLU A 97 6.45 -16.38 -12.18
N GLU A 98 7.42 -16.28 -11.25
CA GLU A 98 7.07 -16.31 -9.81
C GLU A 98 7.16 -14.96 -9.06
N THR A 99 8.10 -14.06 -9.38
CA THR A 99 8.22 -12.77 -8.68
C THR A 99 7.31 -11.68 -9.26
N GLY A 100 7.08 -11.72 -10.57
CA GLY A 100 6.10 -10.88 -11.24
C GLY A 100 4.69 -11.07 -10.68
N ASP A 101 4.32 -12.32 -10.37
CA ASP A 101 3.01 -12.66 -9.82
C ASP A 101 2.72 -11.95 -8.48
N LEU A 102 3.70 -11.88 -7.58
CA LEU A 102 3.52 -11.17 -6.30
C LEU A 102 3.35 -9.66 -6.47
N VAL A 103 4.08 -9.05 -7.40
CA VAL A 103 3.93 -7.62 -7.73
C VAL A 103 2.56 -7.37 -8.33
N ASP A 104 2.18 -8.16 -9.33
CA ASP A 104 0.90 -8.03 -10.02
C ASP A 104 -0.27 -8.23 -9.07
N GLN A 105 -0.20 -9.23 -8.19
CA GLN A 105 -1.17 -9.49 -7.14
C GLN A 105 -1.26 -8.31 -6.17
N PHE A 106 -0.11 -7.82 -5.66
CA PHE A 106 -0.08 -6.69 -4.74
C PHE A 106 -0.71 -5.45 -5.37
N GLN A 107 -0.30 -5.12 -6.60
CA GLN A 107 -0.83 -3.99 -7.35
C GLN A 107 -2.33 -4.14 -7.62
N HIS A 108 -2.78 -5.34 -7.99
CA HIS A 108 -4.20 -5.62 -8.21
C HIS A 108 -5.02 -5.35 -6.93
N HIS A 109 -4.56 -5.85 -5.78
CA HIS A 109 -5.24 -5.63 -4.51
C HIS A 109 -5.22 -4.17 -4.08
N LEU A 110 -4.09 -3.47 -4.24
CA LEU A 110 -3.98 -2.05 -3.89
C LEU A 110 -4.94 -1.20 -4.75
N ARG A 111 -4.97 -1.44 -6.07
CA ARG A 111 -5.93 -0.78 -6.98
C ARG A 111 -7.37 -1.07 -6.60
N GLY A 112 -7.69 -2.32 -6.27
CA GLY A 112 -9.03 -2.74 -5.84
C GLY A 112 -9.46 -2.01 -4.57
N LEU A 113 -8.60 -1.98 -3.55
CA LEU A 113 -8.86 -1.31 -2.29
C LEU A 113 -9.07 0.21 -2.47
N LEU A 114 -8.20 0.86 -3.23
CA LEU A 114 -8.31 2.29 -3.55
C LEU A 114 -9.63 2.62 -4.27
N SER A 115 -10.06 1.76 -5.20
CA SER A 115 -11.33 1.90 -5.92
C SER A 115 -12.54 1.81 -4.98
N VAL A 116 -12.55 0.81 -4.09
CA VAL A 116 -13.62 0.64 -3.09
C VAL A 116 -13.68 1.83 -2.14
N LEU A 117 -12.53 2.25 -1.59
CA LEU A 117 -12.46 3.40 -0.68
C LEU A 117 -12.95 4.67 -1.37
N THR A 118 -12.57 4.92 -2.63
CA THR A 118 -13.05 6.06 -3.41
C THR A 118 -14.59 6.07 -3.56
N LYS A 119 -15.19 4.91 -3.84
CA LYS A 119 -16.65 4.78 -3.95
C LYS A 119 -17.35 5.03 -2.61
N LEU A 120 -16.81 4.47 -1.52
CA LEU A 120 -17.34 4.67 -0.18
C LEU A 120 -17.25 6.14 0.26
N THR A 121 -16.11 6.80 0.00
CA THR A 121 -15.93 8.24 0.26
C THR A 121 -16.94 9.09 -0.51
N LYS A 122 -17.20 8.78 -1.79
CA LYS A 122 -18.25 9.46 -2.56
C LYS A 122 -19.63 9.27 -1.92
N LYS A 123 -19.98 8.05 -1.51
CA LYS A 123 -21.26 7.78 -0.81
C LYS A 123 -21.38 8.55 0.50
N ALA A 124 -20.31 8.59 1.30
CA ALA A 124 -20.27 9.35 2.55
C ALA A 124 -20.47 10.85 2.29
N ASN A 125 -19.77 11.42 1.31
CA ASN A 125 -19.93 12.82 0.91
C ASN A 125 -21.34 13.13 0.41
N LEU A 126 -21.95 12.23 -0.37
CA LEU A 126 -23.35 12.38 -0.80
C LEU A 126 -24.30 12.42 0.40
N LEU A 127 -24.15 11.49 1.35
CA LEU A 127 -24.95 11.47 2.57
C LEU A 127 -24.79 12.78 3.37
N THR A 128 -23.55 13.23 3.58
CA THR A 128 -23.26 14.51 4.25
C THR A 128 -23.91 15.69 3.52
N ASN A 129 -23.86 15.72 2.19
CA ASN A 129 -24.44 16.79 1.39
C ASN A 129 -25.97 16.77 1.42
N CYS A 130 -26.60 15.59 1.38
CA CYS A 130 -28.05 15.44 1.53
C CYS A 130 -28.50 15.96 2.90
N TYR A 131 -27.79 15.58 3.96
CA TYR A 131 -28.08 16.08 5.31
C TYR A 131 -27.95 17.61 5.40
N LYS A 132 -26.86 18.18 4.88
CA LYS A 132 -26.66 19.65 4.86
C LYS A 132 -27.81 20.36 4.15
N LYS A 133 -28.22 19.86 2.97
CA LYS A 133 -29.34 20.42 2.21
C LYS A 133 -30.66 20.34 2.99
N GLU A 134 -30.96 19.19 3.59
CA GLU A 134 -32.20 19.02 4.35
C GLU A 134 -32.25 19.92 5.59
N VAL A 135 -31.13 20.07 6.30
CA VAL A 135 -31.02 20.97 7.45
C VAL A 135 -31.10 22.45 7.01
N GLU A 136 -30.46 22.83 5.91
CA GLU A 136 -30.55 24.20 5.36
C GLU A 136 -31.96 24.53 4.85
N ILE A 137 -32.66 23.57 4.23
CA ILE A 137 -34.05 23.69 3.79
C ILE A 137 -35.01 23.75 4.98
N GLY A 138 -34.81 22.91 6.01
CA GLY A 138 -35.58 22.94 7.25
C GLY A 138 -35.42 24.27 8.01
N ASN A 139 -34.24 24.88 7.94
CA ASN A 139 -33.97 26.17 8.58
C ASN A 139 -34.52 27.38 7.78
N SER A 140 -34.68 27.24 6.46
CA SER A 140 -35.28 28.28 5.61
C SER A 140 -36.82 28.21 5.56
N ASN A 141 -37.41 27.03 5.79
CA ASN A 141 -38.86 26.86 5.95
C ASN A 141 -39.38 27.23 7.35
N ALA A 142 -38.49 27.51 8.31
CA ALA A 142 -38.84 27.94 9.67
C ALA A 142 -39.12 29.45 9.82
N ARG A 143 -39.51 30.15 8.73
CA ARG A 143 -40.19 31.46 8.83
C ARG A 143 -41.28 31.60 7.77
N PRO A 144 -42.54 31.51 8.21
CA PRO A 144 -43.47 32.59 7.87
C PRO A 144 -44.24 33.07 9.10
N PHE A 145 -44.72 34.32 9.04
CA PHE A 145 -45.58 35.04 9.99
C PHE A 145 -44.85 35.67 11.20
N SER A 146 -44.91 36.97 11.48
CA SER A 146 -45.90 37.99 11.12
C SER A 146 -45.26 39.36 10.93
N SER A 147 -45.47 39.97 9.77
CA SER A 147 -45.56 41.42 9.68
C SER A 147 -46.90 41.82 10.30
N ASN A 148 -46.89 42.34 11.51
CA ASN A 148 -48.04 43.07 12.04
C ASN A 148 -47.80 44.55 11.82
N HIS A 149 -48.43 45.03 10.75
CA HIS A 149 -48.74 46.42 10.50
C HIS A 149 -50.01 46.76 11.29
N TYR A 150 -49.95 47.67 12.26
CA TYR A 150 -51.12 48.42 12.73
C TYR A 150 -50.68 49.84 13.10
N TYR A 151 -51.55 50.77 12.70
CA TYR A 151 -51.45 52.24 12.71
C TYR A 151 -50.93 52.87 14.01
#